data_AF-A0A351VMN6-F1
#
_entry.id   AF-A0A351VMN6-F1
#
_cell.length_a   1.000
_cell.length_b   1.000
_cell.length_c   1.000
_cell.angle_alpha   90.00
_cell.angle_beta   90.00
_cell.angle_gamma   90.00
#
_symmetry.space_group_name_H-M   'P 1'
#
loop_
_entity.id
_entity.type
_entity.pdbx_description
1 polymer ?
#
loop_
_entity_poly.entity_id
_entity_poly.type
_entity_poly.pdbx_seq_one_letter_code
_entity_poly.pdbx_strand_id
1 'polypeptide(L)'
;MEKWTLSNLPPEGHPDVGRWFWDNCFMVSEAEKERLLLKERWQENHRIWRGGAVQRSLRNKHAVTANLIFSNVQRTVANLTAKNPAAEVVSLDGGYQVDQEGQPLLDPKTGEPIPDDSDKKVTVRMKDWWNTTEQINVLVDSALGMEIYGTTIEKGVYDSHYSECSVVVIDPYSYVIAPGNWLSPNDAPYVGMATAIRPDAVESMFDLEPGSVNVDEVYSILGEEREENRPQPTKSASASMYGSKTMHPRANSKGGEDRALVVELFVRDNSMEPMTDESGAPVLAEDGITPKQRKKYPGGIRMITMANGGDLVCADMPNPNVNPELSREEQSNTYLYDHFPYSTAVSYRDPASPWGFSAAEQVGDLAEKISELLSRMYRYLARVMLPPLVLPQDTGLTEDDVNNNPGLILTPITGNAGAGIHYIDVPSLPADTTRLIEMLTGMFDRVYQIEDADRGDTPNRIVAASAIVALQERNQVLMRHKIRMVDYLIRQRGRMAISFFQNFGVTTDPIKVDDSVTGIRGLDLIGRKFQYVVESGSTITQTSLEVKEQAIDLFDKGAIDSQALLETMNFPNWRAIVERMAESGDALDQAAKIFIDAGVPQETIVQLMEFARQPQTGATA
;
A
#
# COMPACT_ATOMS: atom_id res chain seq x y z
N MET A 1 -13.42 -45.12 -1.03
CA MET A 1 -13.06 -43.71 -0.91
C MET A 1 -13.80 -42.97 -2.00
N GLU A 2 -14.76 -42.13 -1.63
CA GLU A 2 -15.39 -41.23 -2.59
C GLU A 2 -14.33 -40.29 -3.15
N LYS A 3 -14.39 -40.01 -4.45
CA LYS A 3 -13.40 -39.15 -5.11
C LYS A 3 -13.83 -37.70 -4.91
N TRP A 4 -13.36 -37.07 -3.85
CA TRP A 4 -13.56 -35.64 -3.58
C TRP A 4 -12.93 -34.77 -4.68
N THR A 5 -13.62 -33.71 -5.08
CA THR A 5 -13.18 -32.75 -6.11
C THR A 5 -13.60 -31.34 -5.71
N LEU A 6 -13.07 -30.29 -6.35
CA LEU A 6 -13.51 -28.91 -6.09
C LEU A 6 -15.00 -28.67 -6.38
N SER A 7 -15.65 -29.54 -7.15
CA SER A 7 -17.10 -29.50 -7.40
C SER A 7 -17.92 -30.35 -6.41
N ASN A 8 -17.27 -31.25 -5.68
CA ASN A 8 -17.87 -32.13 -4.70
C ASN A 8 -16.91 -32.27 -3.51
N LEU A 9 -17.04 -31.32 -2.57
CA LEU A 9 -16.16 -31.17 -1.42
C LEU A 9 -16.56 -32.14 -0.30
N PRO A 10 -15.60 -32.59 0.55
CA PRO A 10 -15.92 -33.39 1.71
C PRO A 10 -16.84 -32.60 2.66
N PRO A 11 -17.94 -33.20 3.17
CA PRO A 11 -18.87 -32.50 4.05
C PRO A 11 -18.23 -32.17 5.40
N GLU A 12 -18.78 -31.16 6.06
CA GLU A 12 -18.36 -30.74 7.41
C GLU A 12 -18.33 -31.92 8.39
N GLY A 13 -17.24 -32.02 9.16
CA GLY A 13 -17.03 -33.10 10.14
C GLY A 13 -16.61 -34.45 9.54
N HIS A 14 -16.45 -34.57 8.22
CA HIS A 14 -15.93 -35.81 7.61
C HIS A 14 -14.42 -35.97 7.90
N PRO A 15 -13.92 -37.19 8.21
CA PRO A 15 -12.51 -37.41 8.55
C PRO A 15 -11.53 -36.99 7.44
N ASP A 16 -11.95 -37.04 6.18
CA ASP A 16 -11.13 -36.63 5.03
C ASP A 16 -11.02 -35.10 4.85
N VAL A 17 -11.78 -34.26 5.57
CA VAL A 17 -11.82 -32.80 5.36
C VAL A 17 -10.43 -32.20 5.45
N GLY A 18 -9.78 -32.33 6.61
CA GLY A 18 -8.48 -31.71 6.85
C GLY A 18 -7.41 -32.19 5.86
N ARG A 19 -7.31 -33.52 5.69
CA ARG A 19 -6.33 -34.13 4.79
C ARG A 19 -6.54 -33.75 3.34
N TRP A 20 -7.79 -33.72 2.87
CA TRP A 20 -8.09 -33.40 1.49
C TRP A 20 -7.75 -31.94 1.17
N PHE A 21 -8.15 -30.98 2.01
CA PHE A 21 -7.86 -29.57 1.80
C PHE A 21 -6.35 -29.28 1.92
N TRP A 22 -5.65 -29.95 2.83
CA TRP A 22 -4.19 -29.85 2.91
C TRP A 22 -3.51 -30.32 1.63
N ASP A 23 -3.76 -31.58 1.23
CA ASP A 23 -3.06 -32.19 0.10
C ASP A 23 -3.48 -31.60 -1.26
N ASN A 24 -4.76 -31.24 -1.45
CA ASN A 24 -5.31 -30.85 -2.76
C ASN A 24 -5.50 -29.33 -2.94
N CYS A 25 -5.46 -28.54 -1.86
CA CYS A 25 -5.53 -27.08 -1.95
C CYS A 25 -4.22 -26.44 -1.54
N PHE A 26 -3.78 -26.64 -0.30
CA PHE A 26 -2.57 -26.00 0.22
C PHE A 26 -1.30 -26.48 -0.49
N MET A 27 -1.02 -27.79 -0.47
CA MET A 27 0.20 -28.35 -1.07
C MET A 27 0.26 -28.18 -2.58
N VAL A 28 -0.88 -28.24 -3.28
CA VAL A 28 -0.96 -27.98 -4.72
C VAL A 28 -0.61 -26.53 -5.04
N SER A 29 -1.07 -25.58 -4.22
CA SER A 29 -0.74 -24.17 -4.39
C SER A 29 0.73 -23.87 -4.07
N GLU A 30 1.29 -24.51 -3.03
CA GLU A 30 2.72 -24.43 -2.73
C GLU A 30 3.57 -25.01 -3.88
N ALA A 31 3.18 -26.16 -4.44
CA ALA A 31 3.84 -26.75 -5.60
C ALA A 31 3.77 -25.83 -6.83
N GLU A 32 2.67 -25.09 -7.02
CA GLU A 32 2.55 -24.11 -8.09
C GLU A 32 3.48 -22.91 -7.88
N LYS A 33 3.61 -22.42 -6.65
CA LYS A 33 4.60 -21.37 -6.32
C LYS A 33 6.02 -21.82 -6.62
N GLU A 34 6.34 -23.07 -6.32
CA GLU A 34 7.65 -23.67 -6.64
C GLU A 34 7.85 -23.83 -8.15
N ARG A 35 6.83 -24.28 -8.89
CA ARG A 35 6.86 -24.37 -10.36
C ARG A 35 7.12 -23.01 -11.02
N LEU A 36 6.56 -21.95 -10.44
CA LEU A 36 6.74 -20.56 -10.89
C LEU A 36 8.01 -19.89 -10.33
N LEU A 37 8.80 -20.60 -9.51
CA LEU A 37 10.01 -20.10 -8.85
C LEU A 37 9.75 -18.82 -8.02
N LEU A 38 8.53 -18.65 -7.49
CA LEU A 38 8.14 -17.42 -6.79
C LEU A 38 8.92 -17.22 -5.50
N LYS A 39 9.17 -18.31 -4.75
CA LYS A 39 9.94 -18.26 -3.50
C LYS A 39 11.35 -17.70 -3.76
N GLU A 40 12.04 -18.24 -4.77
CA GLU A 40 13.37 -17.78 -5.19
C GLU A 40 13.35 -16.33 -5.69
N ARG A 41 12.34 -15.98 -6.51
CA ARG A 41 12.16 -14.63 -7.06
C ARG A 41 11.97 -13.59 -5.95
N TRP A 42 11.08 -13.86 -5.00
CA TRP A 42 10.84 -12.98 -3.87
C TRP A 42 12.04 -12.87 -2.93
N GLN A 43 12.80 -13.95 -2.76
CA GLN A 43 14.02 -13.95 -1.93
C GLN A 43 15.10 -13.08 -2.59
N GLU A 44 15.27 -13.23 -3.90
CA GLU A 44 16.19 -12.43 -4.70
C GLU A 44 15.81 -10.94 -4.63
N ASN A 45 14.55 -10.60 -4.85
CA ASN A 45 14.07 -9.22 -4.79
C ASN A 45 14.28 -8.59 -3.41
N HIS A 46 13.93 -9.32 -2.34
CA HIS A 46 14.17 -8.86 -0.98
C HIS A 46 15.66 -8.66 -0.72
N ARG A 47 16.52 -9.57 -1.18
CA ARG A 47 17.98 -9.44 -1.05
C ARG A 47 18.52 -8.23 -1.80
N ILE A 48 18.08 -8.02 -3.04
CA ILE A 48 18.47 -6.86 -3.87
C ILE A 48 18.06 -5.57 -3.15
N TRP A 49 16.82 -5.49 -2.65
CA TRP A 49 16.33 -4.34 -1.90
C TRP A 49 17.16 -4.04 -0.64
N ARG A 50 17.59 -5.07 0.10
CA ARG A 50 18.50 -4.92 1.26
C ARG A 50 19.94 -4.56 0.88
N GLY A 51 20.28 -4.52 -0.41
CA GLY A 51 21.64 -4.28 -0.90
C GLY A 51 22.56 -5.50 -0.81
N GLY A 52 22.01 -6.69 -0.57
CA GLY A 52 22.75 -7.95 -0.41
C GLY A 52 23.21 -8.59 -1.73
N ALA A 53 22.68 -8.16 -2.88
CA ALA A 53 23.08 -8.70 -4.19
C ALA A 53 24.60 -8.63 -4.44
N VAL A 54 25.25 -7.57 -3.95
CA VAL A 54 26.68 -7.34 -4.15
C VAL A 54 27.57 -8.20 -3.24
N GLN A 55 27.04 -8.74 -2.14
CA GLN A 55 27.79 -9.64 -1.25
C GLN A 55 28.07 -11.01 -1.88
N ARG A 56 27.26 -11.48 -2.84
CA ARG A 56 27.50 -12.74 -3.58
C ARG A 56 28.63 -12.60 -4.60
N SER A 57 28.60 -11.54 -5.41
CA SER A 57 29.58 -11.29 -6.46
C SER A 57 30.98 -11.03 -5.89
N LEU A 58 31.05 -10.43 -4.69
CA LEU A 58 32.29 -10.10 -4.03
C LEU A 58 32.32 -10.76 -2.65
N ARG A 59 32.91 -11.97 -2.56
CA ARG A 59 33.42 -12.59 -1.31
C ARG A 59 34.53 -11.76 -0.62
N ASN A 60 34.48 -10.43 -0.75
CA ASN A 60 35.49 -9.49 -0.31
C ASN A 60 34.88 -8.49 0.66
N LYS A 61 35.48 -8.39 1.86
CA LYS A 61 35.10 -7.49 2.96
C LYS A 61 35.16 -5.98 2.63
N HIS A 62 35.51 -5.62 1.40
CA HIS A 62 35.70 -4.24 0.93
C HIS A 62 34.87 -3.93 -0.34
N ALA A 63 33.73 -4.60 -0.52
CA ALA A 63 32.79 -4.24 -1.59
C ALA A 63 32.07 -2.94 -1.24
N VAL A 64 32.09 -1.98 -2.16
CA VAL A 64 31.29 -0.74 -2.07
C VAL A 64 30.00 -1.00 -2.82
N THR A 65 28.87 -0.80 -2.15
CA THR A 65 27.54 -1.01 -2.73
C THR A 65 26.82 0.34 -2.84
N ALA A 66 26.22 0.60 -3.98
CA ALA A 66 25.31 1.73 -4.16
C ALA A 66 23.89 1.16 -4.24
N ASN A 67 23.14 1.24 -3.14
CA ASN A 67 21.78 0.70 -3.10
C ASN A 67 20.77 1.68 -3.72
N LEU A 68 20.84 1.82 -5.05
CA LEU A 68 19.96 2.68 -5.83
C LEU A 68 18.50 2.20 -5.77
N ILE A 69 18.29 0.88 -5.67
CA ILE A 69 16.96 0.28 -5.64
C ILE A 69 16.22 0.66 -4.35
N PHE A 70 16.89 0.60 -3.18
CA PHE A 70 16.29 1.05 -1.92
C PHE A 70 15.81 2.50 -1.99
N SER A 71 16.66 3.40 -2.46
CA SER A 71 16.32 4.82 -2.58
C SER A 71 15.12 5.06 -3.50
N ASN A 72 15.02 4.30 -4.60
CA ASN A 72 13.95 4.45 -5.58
C ASN A 72 12.62 3.86 -5.11
N VAL A 73 12.65 2.71 -4.45
CA VAL A 73 11.46 2.12 -3.84
C VAL A 73 10.90 3.07 -2.79
N GLN A 74 11.74 3.61 -1.90
CA GLN A 74 11.31 4.58 -0.88
C GLN A 74 10.69 5.85 -1.49
N ARG A 75 11.28 6.37 -2.58
CA ARG A 75 10.73 7.53 -3.31
C ARG A 75 9.37 7.21 -3.93
N THR A 76 9.24 6.05 -4.57
CA THR A 76 7.99 5.63 -5.21
C THR A 76 6.88 5.46 -4.17
N VAL A 77 7.17 4.80 -3.04
CA VAL A 77 6.23 4.65 -1.92
C VAL A 77 5.83 6.01 -1.36
N ALA A 78 6.77 6.92 -1.17
CA ALA A 78 6.48 8.28 -0.72
C ALA A 78 5.56 9.02 -1.71
N ASN A 79 5.82 8.93 -3.02
CA ASN A 79 4.98 9.57 -4.04
C ASN A 79 3.56 8.97 -4.09
N LEU A 80 3.43 7.65 -3.92
CA LEU A 80 2.13 6.97 -3.90
C LEU A 80 1.30 7.32 -2.65
N THR A 81 1.95 7.59 -1.52
CA THR A 81 1.27 7.84 -0.23
C THR A 81 1.16 9.32 0.13
N ALA A 82 1.92 10.21 -0.52
CA ALA A 82 1.95 11.65 -0.24
C ALA A 82 0.57 12.35 -0.30
N LYS A 83 -0.37 11.79 -1.06
CA LYS A 83 -1.70 12.39 -1.25
C LYS A 83 -2.71 12.05 -0.14
N ASN A 84 -2.36 11.19 0.82
CA ASN A 84 -3.28 10.66 1.82
C ASN A 84 -4.64 10.24 1.20
N PRO A 85 -4.63 9.38 0.17
CA PRO A 85 -5.87 8.99 -0.50
C PRO A 85 -6.80 8.28 0.49
N ALA A 86 -8.04 8.76 0.58
CA ALA A 86 -9.07 8.20 1.44
C ALA A 86 -10.25 7.68 0.60
N ALA A 87 -10.95 6.68 1.12
CA ALA A 87 -12.18 6.19 0.51
C ALA A 87 -13.34 7.12 0.86
N GLU A 88 -14.05 7.59 -0.17
CA GLU A 88 -15.32 8.29 -0.03
C GLU A 88 -16.47 7.41 -0.53
N VAL A 89 -17.63 7.60 0.08
CA VAL A 89 -18.78 6.74 -0.09
C VAL A 89 -19.89 7.55 -0.74
N VAL A 90 -20.37 7.08 -1.88
CA VAL A 90 -21.46 7.68 -2.64
C VAL A 90 -22.61 6.68 -2.65
N SER A 91 -23.81 7.08 -2.24
CA SER A 91 -24.99 6.22 -2.30
C SER A 91 -25.40 5.97 -3.75
N LEU A 92 -25.62 4.71 -4.14
CA LEU A 92 -26.13 4.34 -5.46
C LEU A 92 -27.65 4.20 -5.51
N ASP A 93 -28.26 3.94 -4.35
CA ASP A 93 -29.66 3.54 -4.30
C ASP A 93 -30.62 4.72 -4.44
N GLY A 94 -30.10 5.95 -4.42
CA GLY A 94 -30.91 7.17 -4.45
C GLY A 94 -31.97 7.19 -3.34
N GLY A 95 -31.70 6.52 -2.22
CA GLY A 95 -32.68 6.37 -1.16
C GLY A 95 -32.97 7.71 -0.49
N TYR A 96 -34.19 7.83 -0.01
CA TYR A 96 -34.73 9.06 0.57
C TYR A 96 -34.89 8.91 2.07
N GLN A 97 -34.89 10.04 2.79
CA GLN A 97 -35.29 10.03 4.20
C GLN A 97 -36.73 9.53 4.29
N VAL A 98 -37.01 8.63 5.22
CA VAL A 98 -38.35 8.09 5.46
C VAL A 98 -38.86 8.53 6.83
N ASP A 99 -40.18 8.72 6.95
CA ASP A 99 -40.84 8.95 8.23
C ASP A 99 -40.94 7.66 9.07
N GLN A 100 -41.53 7.77 10.27
CA GLN A 100 -41.73 6.62 11.17
C GLN A 100 -42.64 5.53 10.59
N GLU A 101 -43.36 5.83 9.51
CA GLU A 101 -44.30 4.95 8.81
C GLU A 101 -43.70 4.39 7.51
N GLY A 102 -42.44 4.74 7.19
CA GLY A 102 -41.70 4.25 6.02
C GLY A 102 -42.01 5.01 4.73
N GLN A 103 -42.71 6.15 4.78
CA GLN A 103 -42.97 6.98 3.61
C GLN A 103 -41.85 8.00 3.39
N PRO A 104 -41.48 8.30 2.12
CA PRO A 104 -40.44 9.27 1.82
C PRO A 104 -40.83 10.68 2.30
N LEU A 105 -39.98 11.30 3.11
CA LEU A 105 -40.12 12.67 3.56
C LEU A 105 -39.96 13.60 2.34
N LEU A 106 -40.96 14.45 2.10
CA LEU A 106 -40.95 15.41 0.99
C LEU A 106 -40.40 16.75 1.47
N ASP A 107 -39.55 17.39 0.68
CA ASP A 107 -39.07 18.75 0.93
C ASP A 107 -40.27 19.71 0.83
N PRO A 108 -40.58 20.49 1.88
CA PRO A 108 -41.69 21.43 1.87
C PRO A 108 -41.58 22.53 0.80
N LYS A 109 -40.42 22.76 0.18
CA LYS A 109 -40.21 23.76 -0.87
C LYS A 109 -40.34 23.22 -2.29
N THR A 110 -39.88 22.00 -2.55
CA THR A 110 -39.84 21.42 -3.91
C THR A 110 -40.90 20.34 -4.11
N GLY A 111 -41.41 19.74 -3.03
CA GLY A 111 -42.32 18.59 -3.09
C GLY A 111 -41.64 17.29 -3.54
N GLU A 112 -40.31 17.28 -3.63
CA GLU A 112 -39.51 16.10 -3.99
C GLU A 112 -39.02 15.37 -2.72
N PRO A 113 -38.82 14.05 -2.77
CA PRO A 113 -38.26 13.28 -1.67
C PRO A 113 -36.86 13.78 -1.26
N ILE A 114 -36.64 14.00 0.04
CA ILE A 114 -35.36 14.46 0.58
C ILE A 114 -34.34 13.32 0.47
N PRO A 115 -33.18 13.52 -0.20
CA PRO A 115 -32.11 12.53 -0.26
C PRO A 115 -31.64 12.14 1.14
N ASP A 116 -31.38 10.85 1.34
CA ASP A 116 -30.84 10.32 2.59
C ASP A 116 -29.37 10.73 2.77
N ASP A 117 -29.03 11.41 3.86
CA ASP A 117 -27.66 11.83 4.22
C ASP A 117 -26.80 10.64 4.73
N SER A 118 -27.18 9.40 4.41
CA SER A 118 -26.44 8.20 4.82
C SER A 118 -25.06 8.11 4.19
N ASP A 119 -24.87 8.62 2.97
CA ASP A 119 -23.57 8.71 2.30
C ASP A 119 -22.59 9.61 3.05
N LYS A 120 -23.02 10.80 3.49
CA LYS A 120 -22.23 11.73 4.30
C LYS A 120 -21.90 11.13 5.65
N LYS A 121 -22.88 10.53 6.33
CA LYS A 121 -22.68 9.88 7.64
C LYS A 121 -21.65 8.75 7.56
N VAL A 122 -21.76 7.89 6.55
CA VAL A 122 -20.82 6.78 6.33
C VAL A 122 -19.45 7.30 5.90
N THR A 123 -19.39 8.33 5.06
CA THR A 123 -18.12 8.98 4.67
C THR A 123 -17.39 9.57 5.88
N VAL A 124 -18.09 10.26 6.78
CA VAL A 124 -17.48 10.79 8.01
C VAL A 124 -17.01 9.64 8.92
N ARG A 125 -17.80 8.56 9.08
CA ARG A 125 -17.36 7.37 9.83
C ARG A 125 -16.12 6.73 9.22
N MET A 126 -16.05 6.66 7.89
CA MET A 126 -14.90 6.12 7.16
C MET A 126 -13.65 6.98 7.36
N LYS A 127 -13.79 8.31 7.33
CA LYS A 127 -12.68 9.22 7.65
C LYS A 127 -12.20 9.06 9.10
N ASP A 128 -13.12 8.89 10.05
CA ASP A 128 -12.79 8.63 11.44
C ASP A 128 -12.07 7.28 11.64
N TRP A 129 -12.61 6.20 11.04
CA TRP A 129 -11.96 4.89 11.03
C TRP A 129 -10.56 4.94 10.41
N TRP A 130 -10.42 5.61 9.28
CA TRP A 130 -9.15 5.75 8.56
C TRP A 130 -8.06 6.40 9.43
N ASN A 131 -8.43 7.42 10.20
CA ASN A 131 -7.52 8.13 11.09
C ASN A 131 -7.24 7.34 12.38
N THR A 132 -8.27 6.80 13.02
CA THR A 132 -8.14 6.07 14.31
C THR A 132 -7.32 4.79 14.16
N THR A 133 -7.47 4.09 13.04
CA THR A 133 -6.72 2.85 12.77
C THR A 133 -5.41 3.08 11.99
N GLU A 134 -5.01 4.34 11.80
CA GLU A 134 -3.79 4.74 11.08
C GLU A 134 -3.60 4.02 9.73
N GLN A 135 -4.67 3.91 8.93
CA GLN A 135 -4.66 3.14 7.66
C GLN A 135 -3.58 3.60 6.66
N ILE A 136 -3.09 4.83 6.81
CA ILE A 136 -1.97 5.37 6.04
C ILE A 136 -0.68 4.57 6.25
N ASN A 137 -0.39 4.15 7.49
CA ASN A 137 0.81 3.36 7.80
C ASN A 137 0.70 1.97 7.16
N VAL A 138 -0.49 1.35 7.24
CA VAL A 138 -0.79 0.09 6.56
C VAL A 138 -0.69 0.24 5.03
N LEU A 139 -1.06 1.41 4.48
CA LEU A 139 -0.93 1.68 3.03
C LEU A 139 0.53 1.81 2.60
N VAL A 140 1.37 2.44 3.42
CA VAL A 140 2.83 2.51 3.20
C VAL A 140 3.42 1.11 3.15
N ASP A 141 3.04 0.23 4.08
CA ASP A 141 3.50 -1.16 4.11
C ASP A 141 3.01 -1.96 2.89
N SER A 142 1.76 -1.77 2.47
CA SER A 142 1.24 -2.39 1.25
C SER A 142 1.97 -1.92 -0.01
N ALA A 143 2.22 -0.62 -0.14
CA ALA A 143 2.96 -0.06 -1.27
C ALA A 143 4.42 -0.56 -1.27
N LEU A 144 5.05 -0.68 -0.10
CA LEU A 144 6.39 -1.23 0.06
C LEU A 144 6.43 -2.70 -0.36
N GLY A 145 5.49 -3.53 0.11
CA GLY A 145 5.37 -4.93 -0.28
C GLY A 145 5.18 -5.10 -1.78
N MET A 146 4.31 -4.28 -2.38
CA MET A 146 4.05 -4.25 -3.83
C MET A 146 5.32 -3.97 -4.64
N GLU A 147 6.14 -2.99 -4.24
CA GLU A 147 7.37 -2.62 -4.95
C GLU A 147 8.51 -3.64 -4.76
N ILE A 148 8.62 -4.25 -3.57
CA ILE A 148 9.66 -5.24 -3.27
C ILE A 148 9.32 -6.58 -3.92
N TYR A 149 8.13 -7.13 -3.68
CA TYR A 149 7.79 -8.49 -4.09
C TYR A 149 7.06 -8.56 -5.44
N GLY A 150 6.63 -7.41 -5.97
CA GLY A 150 5.83 -7.28 -7.20
C GLY A 150 4.33 -7.41 -6.95
N THR A 151 3.94 -7.91 -5.78
CA THR A 151 2.56 -8.05 -5.33
C THR A 151 2.44 -7.67 -3.85
N THR A 152 1.28 -7.16 -3.48
CA THR A 152 0.87 -7.01 -2.09
C THR A 152 -0.49 -7.67 -1.91
N ILE A 153 -0.70 -8.26 -0.73
CA ILE A 153 -1.92 -8.94 -0.36
C ILE A 153 -2.39 -8.35 0.97
N GLU A 154 -3.67 -8.01 1.04
CA GLU A 154 -4.31 -7.51 2.24
C GLU A 154 -5.48 -8.40 2.61
N LYS A 155 -5.63 -8.66 3.90
CA LYS A 155 -6.81 -9.33 4.46
C LYS A 155 -7.57 -8.39 5.38
N GLY A 156 -8.87 -8.28 5.14
CA GLY A 156 -9.80 -7.63 6.07
C GLY A 156 -10.13 -8.58 7.21
N VAL A 157 -9.99 -8.13 8.44
CA VAL A 157 -10.32 -8.89 9.65
C VAL A 157 -11.21 -8.01 10.53
N TYR A 158 -12.31 -8.57 11.02
CA TYR A 158 -13.11 -7.91 12.04
C TYR A 158 -12.50 -8.18 13.42
N ASP A 159 -12.14 -7.11 14.13
CA ASP A 159 -11.69 -7.21 15.52
C ASP A 159 -12.90 -7.04 16.45
N SER A 160 -13.30 -8.12 17.11
CA SER A 160 -14.44 -8.12 18.03
C SER A 160 -14.19 -7.31 19.30
N HIS A 161 -12.93 -7.08 19.69
CA HIS A 161 -12.60 -6.34 20.91
C HIS A 161 -12.82 -4.84 20.72
N TYR A 162 -12.38 -4.30 19.58
CA TYR A 162 -12.54 -2.88 19.25
C TYR A 162 -13.82 -2.61 18.45
N SER A 163 -14.52 -3.65 17.98
CA SER A 163 -15.68 -3.56 17.08
C SER A 163 -15.37 -2.81 15.78
N GLU A 164 -14.13 -2.94 15.29
CA GLU A 164 -13.62 -2.22 14.12
C GLU A 164 -13.04 -3.17 13.07
N CYS A 165 -13.00 -2.71 11.83
CA CYS A 165 -12.30 -3.40 10.75
C CYS A 165 -10.79 -3.13 10.86
N SER A 166 -9.99 -4.19 10.94
CA SER A 166 -8.55 -4.14 10.78
C SER A 166 -8.15 -4.66 9.41
N VAL A 167 -7.16 -4.03 8.77
CA VAL A 167 -6.59 -4.49 7.51
C VAL A 167 -5.16 -4.93 7.79
N VAL A 168 -4.88 -6.21 7.51
CA VAL A 168 -3.57 -6.81 7.74
C VAL A 168 -2.88 -7.02 6.40
N VAL A 169 -1.66 -6.48 6.25
CA VAL A 169 -0.81 -6.76 5.11
C VAL A 169 -0.19 -8.14 5.29
N ILE A 170 -0.48 -9.04 4.37
CA ILE A 170 -0.03 -10.43 4.41
C ILE A 170 1.26 -10.57 3.62
N ASP A 171 2.17 -11.36 4.18
CA ASP A 171 3.38 -11.76 3.50
C ASP A 171 3.07 -12.64 2.27
N PRO A 172 3.56 -12.30 1.05
CA PRO A 172 3.37 -13.12 -0.14
C PRO A 172 3.74 -14.60 0.00
N TYR A 173 4.71 -14.95 0.86
CA TYR A 173 5.06 -16.35 1.13
C TYR A 173 3.92 -17.11 1.80
N SER A 174 3.23 -16.44 2.72
CA SER A 174 2.13 -16.98 3.53
C SER A 174 0.83 -17.10 2.73
N TYR A 175 0.63 -16.27 1.71
CA TYR A 175 -0.61 -16.22 0.95
C TYR A 175 -0.73 -17.36 -0.06
N VAL A 176 -1.88 -18.00 -0.14
CA VAL A 176 -2.15 -19.18 -0.97
C VAL A 176 -3.33 -18.91 -1.88
N ILE A 177 -3.21 -19.25 -3.16
CA ILE A 177 -4.28 -19.11 -4.16
C ILE A 177 -4.28 -20.34 -5.05
N ALA A 178 -5.48 -20.77 -5.47
CA ALA A 178 -5.63 -21.87 -6.40
C ALA A 178 -4.76 -21.68 -7.66
N PRO A 179 -4.09 -22.73 -8.17
CA PRO A 179 -3.34 -22.64 -9.42
C PRO A 179 -4.23 -22.17 -10.58
N GLY A 180 -3.70 -21.27 -11.40
CA GLY A 180 -4.42 -20.69 -12.53
C GLY A 180 -4.07 -19.23 -12.77
N ASN A 181 -4.62 -18.68 -13.84
CA ASN A 181 -4.48 -17.26 -14.17
C ASN A 181 -5.76 -16.52 -13.78
N TRP A 182 -5.78 -16.03 -12.54
CA TRP A 182 -6.92 -15.31 -11.96
C TRP A 182 -6.65 -13.81 -12.00
N LEU A 183 -7.65 -13.02 -12.38
CA LEU A 183 -7.52 -11.56 -12.38
C LEU A 183 -7.64 -10.98 -10.97
N SER A 184 -8.53 -11.57 -10.19
CA SER A 184 -8.84 -11.21 -8.82
C SER A 184 -8.79 -12.46 -7.93
N PRO A 185 -8.43 -12.35 -6.64
CA PRO A 185 -8.55 -13.44 -5.67
C PRO A 185 -9.95 -14.05 -5.64
N ASN A 186 -10.98 -13.23 -5.88
CA ASN A 186 -12.38 -13.65 -5.87
C ASN A 186 -12.78 -14.57 -7.02
N ASP A 187 -12.03 -14.56 -8.12
CA ASP A 187 -12.27 -15.45 -9.27
C ASP A 187 -11.74 -16.87 -9.00
N ALA A 188 -10.81 -17.02 -8.05
CA ALA A 188 -10.21 -18.30 -7.72
C ALA A 188 -11.23 -19.21 -6.98
N PRO A 189 -11.17 -20.54 -7.18
CA PRO A 189 -11.98 -21.49 -6.42
C PRO A 189 -11.72 -21.46 -4.91
N TYR A 190 -10.48 -21.17 -4.53
CA TYR A 190 -10.06 -21.01 -3.14
C TYR A 190 -8.87 -20.06 -3.00
N VAL A 191 -8.78 -19.44 -1.84
CA VAL A 191 -7.68 -18.59 -1.38
C VAL A 191 -7.43 -18.86 0.10
N GLY A 192 -6.26 -18.48 0.61
CA GLY A 192 -6.00 -18.64 2.03
C GLY A 192 -4.65 -18.11 2.46
N MET A 193 -4.31 -18.40 3.71
CA MET A 193 -3.09 -17.96 4.34
C MET A 193 -2.54 -19.04 5.26
N ALA A 194 -1.23 -19.22 5.25
CA ALA A 194 -0.49 -20.04 6.18
C ALA A 194 0.24 -19.15 7.19
N THR A 195 0.06 -19.40 8.49
CA THR A 195 0.62 -18.57 9.57
C THR A 195 1.42 -19.43 10.53
N ALA A 196 2.57 -18.92 10.97
CA ALA A 196 3.32 -19.53 12.07
C ALA A 196 2.80 -18.99 13.40
N ILE A 197 2.23 -19.86 14.22
CA ILE A 197 1.71 -19.49 15.55
C ILE A 197 2.31 -20.46 16.58
N ARG A 198 2.51 -20.00 17.81
CA ARG A 198 2.93 -20.89 18.90
C ARG A 198 1.83 -21.92 19.19
N PRO A 199 2.14 -23.22 19.38
CA PRO A 199 1.15 -24.26 19.65
C PRO A 199 0.18 -23.88 20.78
N ASP A 200 0.71 -23.41 21.92
CA ASP A 200 -0.09 -22.97 23.08
C ASP A 200 -1.15 -21.91 22.71
N ALA A 201 -0.80 -20.98 21.80
CA ALA A 201 -1.70 -19.92 21.39
C ALA A 201 -2.78 -20.44 20.44
N VAL A 202 -2.46 -21.39 19.56
CA VAL A 202 -3.44 -22.05 18.68
C VAL A 202 -4.45 -22.83 19.53
N GLU A 203 -3.97 -23.57 20.52
CA GLU A 203 -4.81 -24.34 21.43
C GLU A 203 -5.78 -23.43 22.20
N SER A 204 -5.30 -22.26 22.67
CA SER A 204 -6.14 -21.26 23.32
C SER A 204 -7.08 -20.52 22.37
N MET A 205 -6.73 -20.33 21.10
CA MET A 205 -7.56 -19.61 20.13
C MET A 205 -8.76 -20.45 19.65
N PHE A 206 -8.58 -21.76 19.54
CA PHE A 206 -9.58 -22.69 19.01
C PHE A 206 -10.16 -23.64 20.07
N ASP A 207 -9.91 -23.37 21.36
CA ASP A 207 -10.37 -24.19 22.49
C ASP A 207 -10.01 -25.69 22.34
N LEU A 208 -8.78 -25.99 21.91
CA LEU A 208 -8.31 -27.36 21.69
C LEU A 208 -7.65 -27.96 22.94
N GLU A 209 -7.55 -29.30 22.99
CA GLU A 209 -6.86 -29.99 24.09
C GLU A 209 -5.36 -29.64 24.09
N PRO A 210 -4.76 -29.36 25.26
CA PRO A 210 -3.34 -29.04 25.36
C PRO A 210 -2.45 -30.17 24.84
N GLY A 211 -1.49 -29.85 23.98
CA GLY A 211 -0.59 -30.80 23.31
C GLY A 211 -1.18 -31.49 22.07
N SER A 212 -2.31 -31.02 21.56
CA SER A 212 -2.91 -31.53 20.31
C SER A 212 -2.22 -30.96 19.06
N VAL A 213 -1.59 -29.79 19.17
CA VAL A 213 -0.91 -29.13 18.06
C VAL A 213 0.57 -29.49 18.05
N ASN A 214 1.02 -30.05 16.93
CA ASN A 214 2.41 -30.44 16.72
C ASN A 214 3.25 -29.22 16.28
N VAL A 215 4.52 -29.26 16.65
CA VAL A 215 5.52 -28.30 16.16
C VAL A 215 5.91 -28.68 14.74
N ASP A 216 5.84 -27.71 13.83
CA ASP A 216 6.14 -27.90 12.41
C ASP A 216 7.46 -27.20 12.03
N GLU A 217 8.09 -27.66 10.95
CA GLU A 217 9.26 -27.00 10.38
C GLU A 217 8.82 -25.80 9.51
N VAL A 218 8.37 -24.73 10.16
CA VAL A 218 7.81 -23.54 9.48
C VAL A 218 8.87 -22.70 8.74
N TYR A 219 10.14 -22.91 9.08
CA TYR A 219 11.30 -22.14 8.61
C TYR A 219 11.44 -22.04 7.08
N SER A 220 11.20 -23.14 6.37
CA SER A 220 11.37 -23.21 4.90
C SER A 220 10.17 -22.66 4.13
N ILE A 221 8.97 -22.76 4.71
CA ILE A 221 7.71 -22.46 4.02
C ILE A 221 7.43 -20.96 3.99
N LEU A 222 7.64 -20.24 5.10
CA LEU A 222 7.33 -18.80 5.22
C LEU A 222 8.49 -17.86 4.81
N GLY A 223 9.56 -18.42 4.23
CA GLY A 223 10.67 -17.63 3.71
C GLY A 223 11.44 -16.87 4.79
N GLU A 224 11.57 -17.43 6.00
CA GLU A 224 12.38 -16.83 7.09
C GLU A 224 13.89 -16.83 6.79
N GLU A 225 14.34 -17.49 5.72
CA GLU A 225 15.67 -17.32 5.11
C GLU A 225 16.00 -15.85 4.76
N ARG A 226 14.98 -14.99 4.67
CA ARG A 226 15.14 -13.53 4.59
C ARG A 226 15.86 -12.95 5.82
N GLU A 227 15.73 -13.57 6.99
CA GLU A 227 16.44 -13.16 8.22
C GLU A 227 17.95 -13.37 8.11
N GLU A 228 18.40 -14.40 7.40
CA GLU A 228 19.83 -14.65 7.14
C GLU A 228 20.45 -13.54 6.29
N ASN A 229 19.65 -12.92 5.43
CA ASN A 229 20.02 -11.79 4.60
C ASN A 229 19.96 -10.44 5.34
N ARG A 230 19.66 -10.43 6.66
CA ARG A 230 19.86 -9.22 7.47
C ARG A 230 21.36 -8.91 7.49
N PRO A 231 21.78 -7.68 7.14
CA PRO A 231 23.17 -7.29 7.32
C PRO A 231 23.49 -7.46 8.80
N GLN A 232 24.37 -8.43 9.11
CA GLN A 232 24.88 -8.53 10.46
C GLN A 232 25.53 -7.19 10.77
N PRO A 233 25.14 -6.50 11.85
CA PRO A 233 25.84 -5.30 12.25
C PRO A 233 27.31 -5.69 12.34
N THR A 234 28.12 -5.07 11.48
CA THR A 234 29.56 -5.21 11.55
C THR A 234 29.92 -4.94 12.99
N LYS A 235 30.64 -5.87 13.63
CA LYS A 235 31.14 -5.69 14.99
C LYS A 235 32.10 -4.50 14.99
N SER A 236 31.61 -3.27 14.92
CA SER A 236 32.32 -2.15 15.50
C SER A 236 32.18 -2.35 17.00
N ALA A 237 33.26 -2.82 17.61
CA ALA A 237 33.48 -2.69 19.03
C ALA A 237 33.70 -1.21 19.40
N SER A 238 32.82 -0.31 18.93
CA SER A 238 32.71 1.05 19.45
C SER A 238 31.58 1.02 20.46
N ALA A 239 31.96 1.05 21.74
CA ALA A 239 31.07 1.22 22.85
C ALA A 239 30.11 2.39 22.58
N SER A 240 28.81 2.09 22.45
CA SER A 240 27.77 3.10 22.65
C SER A 240 27.86 3.57 24.09
N MET A 241 28.09 4.87 24.29
CA MET A 241 28.13 5.53 25.60
C MET A 241 26.76 5.56 26.31
N TYR A 242 25.68 5.14 25.65
CA TYR A 242 24.36 5.03 26.26
C TYR A 242 23.92 3.57 26.30
N GLY A 243 23.77 3.07 27.52
CA GLY A 243 23.47 1.69 27.83
C GLY A 243 22.13 1.23 27.28
N SER A 244 22.18 0.44 26.21
CA SER A 244 21.34 -0.74 26.04
C SER A 244 22.05 -1.65 25.05
N LYS A 245 22.54 -2.80 25.53
CA LYS A 245 23.03 -3.88 24.66
C LYS A 245 21.85 -4.79 24.37
N THR A 246 21.01 -4.45 23.40
CA THR A 246 20.20 -5.47 22.71
C THR A 246 21.15 -6.28 21.83
N MET A 247 21.76 -7.31 22.41
CA MET A 247 22.44 -8.35 21.63
C MET A 247 21.35 -9.14 20.91
N HIS A 248 21.24 -8.98 19.59
CA HIS A 248 20.48 -9.94 18.80
C HIS A 248 21.22 -11.28 18.81
N PRO A 249 20.53 -12.39 19.10
CA PRO A 249 21.16 -13.71 19.13
C PRO A 249 21.74 -14.05 17.75
N ARG A 250 22.87 -14.75 17.76
CA ARG A 250 23.56 -15.23 16.56
C ARG A 250 22.66 -16.22 15.80
N ALA A 251 22.72 -16.17 14.47
CA ALA A 251 22.08 -17.09 13.51
C ALA A 251 22.41 -18.60 13.65
N ASN A 252 23.11 -19.03 14.71
CA ASN A 252 23.41 -20.44 15.00
C ASN A 252 22.75 -20.93 16.30
N SER A 253 21.92 -20.14 16.97
CA SER A 253 21.00 -20.71 17.95
C SER A 253 19.88 -21.41 17.18
N LYS A 254 19.75 -22.72 17.35
CA LYS A 254 18.47 -23.45 17.25
C LYS A 254 17.50 -22.91 18.30
N GLY A 255 17.18 -21.63 18.20
CA GLY A 255 16.34 -20.86 19.10
C GLY A 255 15.15 -20.28 18.34
N GLY A 256 14.70 -21.01 17.32
CA GLY A 256 13.32 -20.87 16.89
C GLY A 256 12.45 -21.26 18.05
N GLU A 257 11.60 -20.36 18.46
CA GLU A 257 10.47 -20.75 19.30
C GLU A 257 9.72 -21.87 18.57
N ASP A 258 9.26 -22.87 19.31
CA ASP A 258 8.42 -23.94 18.77
C ASP A 258 7.17 -23.29 18.14
N ARG A 259 7.02 -23.45 16.83
CA ARG A 259 5.92 -22.88 16.04
C ARG A 259 5.18 -24.00 15.30
N ALA A 260 3.87 -23.89 15.24
CA ALA A 260 2.98 -24.72 14.44
C ALA A 260 2.56 -23.97 13.18
N LEU A 261 2.35 -24.70 12.08
CA LEU A 261 1.82 -24.14 10.85
C LEU A 261 0.29 -24.23 10.86
N VAL A 262 -0.37 -23.08 10.91
CA VAL A 262 -1.83 -22.99 10.82
C VAL A 262 -2.21 -22.49 9.44
N VAL A 263 -3.01 -23.27 8.71
CA VAL A 263 -3.47 -22.94 7.37
C VAL A 263 -4.95 -22.65 7.41
N GLU A 264 -5.32 -21.44 7.00
CA GLU A 264 -6.70 -20.97 6.85
C GLU A 264 -7.03 -20.89 5.36
N LEU A 265 -8.05 -21.62 4.91
CA LEU A 265 -8.52 -21.62 3.53
C LEU A 265 -9.97 -21.19 3.44
N PHE A 266 -10.24 -20.24 2.54
CA PHE A 266 -11.58 -19.89 2.07
C PHE A 266 -11.84 -20.58 0.74
N VAL A 267 -12.91 -21.35 0.66
CA VAL A 267 -13.26 -22.18 -0.49
C VAL A 267 -14.68 -21.87 -0.93
N ARG A 268 -14.90 -21.83 -2.25
CA ARG A 268 -16.26 -21.78 -2.81
C ARG A 268 -16.92 -23.16 -2.72
N ASP A 269 -17.87 -23.30 -1.81
CA ASP A 269 -18.68 -24.50 -1.60
C ASP A 269 -20.10 -24.27 -2.12
N ASN A 270 -20.43 -24.93 -3.23
CA ASN A 270 -21.75 -24.86 -3.87
C ASN A 270 -22.73 -25.93 -3.36
N SER A 271 -22.44 -26.57 -2.23
CA SER A 271 -23.35 -27.52 -1.60
C SER A 271 -24.70 -26.87 -1.28
N MET A 272 -25.78 -27.58 -1.59
CA MET A 272 -27.15 -27.12 -1.41
C MET A 272 -27.83 -27.88 -0.27
N GLU A 273 -28.62 -27.17 0.53
CA GLU A 273 -29.50 -27.72 1.56
C GLU A 273 -30.97 -27.45 1.21
N PRO A 274 -31.90 -28.36 1.55
CA PRO A 274 -33.34 -28.08 1.39
C PRO A 274 -33.74 -26.95 2.33
N MET A 275 -34.45 -25.96 1.80
CA MET A 275 -35.03 -24.87 2.58
C MET A 275 -36.14 -25.42 3.46
N THR A 276 -36.12 -25.09 4.75
CA THR A 276 -37.16 -25.49 5.71
C THR A 276 -37.90 -24.26 6.22
N ASP A 277 -39.21 -24.39 6.44
CA ASP A 277 -40.05 -23.40 7.13
C ASP A 277 -39.74 -23.36 8.63
N GLU A 278 -40.31 -22.39 9.35
CA GLU A 278 -40.20 -22.24 10.82
C GLU A 278 -40.63 -23.50 11.61
N SER A 279 -41.42 -24.37 10.98
CA SER A 279 -41.87 -25.66 11.54
C SER A 279 -40.94 -26.84 11.19
N GLY A 280 -39.82 -26.60 10.50
CA GLY A 280 -38.88 -27.63 10.04
C GLY A 280 -39.33 -28.44 8.82
N ALA A 281 -40.47 -28.11 8.21
CA ALA A 281 -40.96 -28.75 6.99
C ALA A 281 -40.26 -28.18 5.76
N PRO A 282 -39.90 -28.99 4.74
CA PRO A 282 -39.25 -28.49 3.53
C PRO A 282 -40.21 -27.60 2.72
N VAL A 283 -39.74 -26.39 2.39
CA VAL A 283 -40.45 -25.48 1.49
C VAL A 283 -40.44 -26.07 0.11
N LEU A 284 -41.61 -26.29 -0.49
CA LEU A 284 -41.73 -26.84 -1.83
C LEU A 284 -41.55 -25.73 -2.88
N ALA A 285 -40.91 -26.06 -4.00
CA ALA A 285 -40.80 -25.20 -5.17
C ALA A 285 -42.18 -24.99 -5.84
N GLU A 286 -42.25 -24.13 -6.86
CA GLU A 286 -43.51 -23.80 -7.58
C GLU A 286 -44.24 -25.04 -8.13
N ASP A 287 -43.52 -26.14 -8.36
CA ASP A 287 -44.05 -27.42 -8.82
C ASP A 287 -44.74 -28.25 -7.72
N GLY A 288 -44.67 -27.84 -6.45
CA GLY A 288 -45.31 -28.51 -5.31
C GLY A 288 -44.75 -29.89 -4.95
N ILE A 289 -43.66 -30.33 -5.57
CA ILE A 289 -43.09 -31.69 -5.40
C ILE A 289 -41.63 -31.65 -4.94
N THR A 290 -40.83 -30.71 -5.46
CA THR A 290 -39.41 -30.61 -5.16
C THR A 290 -39.14 -29.64 -4.01
N PRO A 291 -38.29 -29.99 -3.03
CA PRO A 291 -37.90 -29.04 -2.00
C PRO A 291 -37.07 -27.91 -2.63
N LYS A 292 -37.44 -26.66 -2.35
CA LYS A 292 -36.67 -25.48 -2.72
C LYS A 292 -35.29 -25.59 -2.09
N GLN A 293 -34.24 -25.59 -2.90
CA GLN A 293 -32.87 -25.72 -2.41
C GLN A 293 -32.25 -24.34 -2.21
N ARG A 294 -31.44 -24.20 -1.15
CA ARG A 294 -30.62 -23.01 -0.90
C ARG A 294 -29.16 -23.42 -0.66
N LYS A 295 -28.21 -22.52 -0.86
CA LYS A 295 -26.80 -22.81 -0.56
C LYS A 295 -26.63 -23.10 0.93
N LYS A 296 -25.87 -24.13 1.31
CA LYS A 296 -25.58 -24.47 2.71
C LYS A 296 -24.89 -23.29 3.41
N TYR A 297 -23.84 -22.76 2.80
CA TYR A 297 -23.06 -21.65 3.37
C TYR A 297 -23.47 -20.28 2.79
N PRO A 298 -23.48 -19.20 3.58
CA PRO A 298 -23.65 -17.83 3.11
C PRO A 298 -22.66 -17.52 1.96
N GLY A 299 -23.19 -17.02 0.84
CA GLY A 299 -22.41 -16.74 -0.38
C GLY A 299 -21.81 -17.96 -1.07
N GLY A 300 -22.00 -19.16 -0.51
CA GLY A 300 -21.24 -20.36 -0.90
C GLY A 300 -19.77 -20.27 -0.50
N ILE A 301 -19.44 -19.58 0.59
CA ILE A 301 -18.07 -19.50 1.11
C ILE A 301 -17.99 -20.31 2.41
N ARG A 302 -17.04 -21.25 2.44
CA ARG A 302 -16.70 -22.06 3.61
C ARG A 302 -15.26 -21.78 3.99
N MET A 303 -15.01 -21.63 5.29
CA MET A 303 -13.67 -21.41 5.82
C MET A 303 -13.23 -22.61 6.66
N ILE A 304 -12.06 -23.14 6.32
CA ILE A 304 -11.46 -24.29 6.98
C ILE A 304 -10.11 -23.84 7.53
N THR A 305 -9.91 -24.01 8.84
CA THR A 305 -8.63 -23.83 9.51
C THR A 305 -8.09 -25.18 9.94
N MET A 306 -6.84 -25.47 9.56
CA MET A 306 -6.20 -26.75 9.81
C MET A 306 -4.76 -26.59 10.31
N ALA A 307 -4.29 -27.58 11.05
CA ALA A 307 -2.94 -27.70 11.58
C ALA A 307 -2.42 -29.16 11.42
N ASN A 308 -1.18 -29.43 11.82
CA ASN A 308 -0.55 -30.75 11.82
C ASN A 308 -0.58 -31.44 10.44
N GLY A 309 -0.30 -30.70 9.37
CA GLY A 309 -0.32 -31.30 8.03
C GLY A 309 -1.71 -31.72 7.53
N GLY A 310 -2.77 -31.10 8.07
CA GLY A 310 -4.17 -31.43 7.74
C GLY A 310 -4.78 -32.55 8.58
N ASP A 311 -4.01 -33.16 9.50
CA ASP A 311 -4.54 -34.21 10.37
C ASP A 311 -5.44 -33.63 11.49
N LEU A 312 -5.27 -32.36 11.83
CA LEU A 312 -6.09 -31.64 12.80
C LEU A 312 -6.87 -30.52 12.10
N VAL A 313 -8.21 -30.60 12.15
CA VAL A 313 -9.10 -29.50 11.74
C VAL A 313 -9.39 -28.67 12.99
N CYS A 314 -8.87 -27.45 13.04
CA CYS A 314 -9.10 -26.52 14.15
C CYS A 314 -10.49 -25.91 14.06
N ALA A 315 -10.91 -25.53 12.85
CA ALA A 315 -12.24 -24.97 12.63
C ALA A 315 -12.74 -25.26 11.21
N ASP A 316 -14.04 -25.49 11.08
CA ASP A 316 -14.73 -25.74 9.82
C ASP A 316 -16.08 -25.05 9.88
N MET A 317 -16.19 -23.85 9.30
CA MET A 317 -17.31 -22.96 9.55
C MET A 317 -17.78 -22.21 8.28
N PRO A 318 -19.03 -21.69 8.27
CA PRO A 318 -19.45 -20.71 7.26
C PRO A 318 -18.55 -19.46 7.27
N ASN A 319 -18.68 -18.62 6.24
CA ASN A 319 -17.98 -17.34 6.14
C ASN A 319 -18.06 -16.51 7.46
N PRO A 320 -16.94 -16.31 8.19
CA PRO A 320 -16.94 -15.62 9.48
C PRO A 320 -17.17 -14.11 9.35
N ASN A 321 -17.07 -13.57 8.12
CA ASN A 321 -17.17 -12.13 7.87
C ASN A 321 -18.63 -11.66 7.76
N VAL A 322 -19.57 -12.60 7.88
CA VAL A 322 -21.00 -12.38 7.83
C VAL A 322 -21.57 -12.70 9.20
N ASN A 323 -22.38 -11.81 9.75
CA ASN A 323 -22.98 -12.02 11.05
C ASN A 323 -24.04 -13.14 10.99
N PRO A 324 -23.87 -14.25 11.73
CA PRO A 324 -24.81 -15.38 11.69
C PRO A 324 -26.19 -15.05 12.26
N GLU A 325 -26.33 -13.99 13.06
CA GLU A 325 -27.61 -13.56 13.65
C GLU A 325 -28.52 -12.85 12.64
N LEU A 326 -27.96 -12.34 11.54
CA LEU A 326 -28.73 -11.65 10.49
C LEU A 326 -29.49 -12.63 9.59
N SER A 327 -30.62 -12.17 9.04
CA SER A 327 -31.35 -12.97 8.05
C SER A 327 -30.50 -13.11 6.77
N ARG A 328 -30.65 -14.24 6.06
CA ARG A 328 -29.82 -14.49 4.86
C ARG A 328 -30.08 -13.49 3.73
N GLU A 329 -31.26 -12.90 3.66
CA GLU A 329 -31.59 -11.85 2.68
C GLU A 329 -30.80 -10.57 2.98
N GLU A 330 -30.76 -10.15 4.25
CA GLU A 330 -29.96 -9.03 4.73
C GLU A 330 -28.47 -9.26 4.52
N GLN A 331 -27.98 -10.46 4.86
CA GLN A 331 -26.58 -10.85 4.63
C GLN A 331 -26.19 -10.74 3.16
N SER A 332 -27.09 -11.12 2.23
CA SER A 332 -26.81 -11.10 0.79
C SER A 332 -26.55 -9.71 0.21
N ASN A 333 -26.95 -8.65 0.93
CA ASN A 333 -26.73 -7.27 0.54
C ASN A 333 -25.35 -6.72 0.96
N THR A 334 -24.59 -7.48 1.75
CA THR A 334 -23.26 -7.06 2.23
C THR A 334 -22.15 -7.51 1.27
N TYR A 335 -21.09 -6.71 1.15
CA TYR A 335 -20.02 -6.95 0.16
C TYR A 335 -19.25 -8.26 0.41
N LEU A 336 -18.96 -8.58 1.68
CA LEU A 336 -18.21 -9.80 2.04
C LEU A 336 -19.06 -11.08 2.04
N TYR A 337 -20.32 -11.00 1.60
CA TYR A 337 -21.18 -12.19 1.50
C TYR A 337 -20.63 -13.20 0.50
N ASP A 338 -20.33 -12.77 -0.72
CA ASP A 338 -19.89 -13.60 -1.85
C ASP A 338 -18.43 -13.37 -2.28
N HIS A 339 -17.74 -12.45 -1.61
CA HIS A 339 -16.33 -12.12 -1.81
C HIS A 339 -15.47 -12.66 -0.66
N PHE A 340 -14.27 -13.13 -1.00
CA PHE A 340 -13.24 -13.45 -0.04
C PHE A 340 -12.68 -12.16 0.60
N PRO A 341 -12.26 -12.20 1.87
CA PRO A 341 -11.71 -11.05 2.57
C PRO A 341 -10.26 -10.73 2.15
N TYR A 342 -9.89 -11.02 0.91
CA TYR A 342 -8.54 -10.81 0.37
C TYR A 342 -8.58 -9.84 -0.80
N SER A 343 -7.66 -8.89 -0.80
CA SER A 343 -7.41 -8.01 -1.94
C SER A 343 -5.94 -8.05 -2.33
N THR A 344 -5.68 -8.00 -3.64
CA THR A 344 -4.32 -8.05 -4.17
C THR A 344 -4.07 -6.89 -5.12
N ALA A 345 -2.85 -6.39 -5.12
CA ALA A 345 -2.39 -5.38 -6.06
C ALA A 345 -0.96 -5.68 -6.49
N VAL A 346 -0.65 -5.33 -7.73
CA VAL A 346 0.63 -5.64 -8.37
C VAL A 346 1.33 -4.37 -8.82
N SER A 347 2.66 -4.33 -8.71
CA SER A 347 3.46 -3.18 -9.17
C SER A 347 3.42 -3.08 -10.70
N TYR A 348 3.71 -4.19 -11.37
CA TYR A 348 3.59 -4.34 -12.82
C TYR A 348 2.75 -5.56 -13.13
N ARG A 349 1.68 -5.39 -13.90
CA ARG A 349 0.78 -6.49 -14.27
C ARG A 349 1.43 -7.41 -15.30
N ASP A 350 1.44 -8.70 -14.99
CA ASP A 350 1.72 -9.78 -15.93
C ASP A 350 0.39 -10.35 -16.46
N PRO A 351 0.14 -10.38 -17.77
CA PRO A 351 -1.04 -11.04 -18.32
C PRO A 351 -1.08 -12.56 -18.05
N ALA A 352 0.07 -13.20 -17.81
CA ALA A 352 0.20 -14.64 -17.66
C ALA A 352 0.22 -15.11 -16.19
N SER A 353 0.38 -14.19 -15.23
CA SER A 353 0.55 -14.52 -13.81
C SER A 353 -0.21 -13.53 -12.91
N PRO A 354 -0.93 -14.02 -11.88
CA PRO A 354 -1.60 -13.15 -10.91
C PRO A 354 -0.61 -12.38 -10.01
N TRP A 355 0.67 -12.78 -9.97
CA TRP A 355 1.67 -12.26 -9.03
C TRP A 355 2.43 -11.02 -9.54
N GLY A 356 2.30 -10.67 -10.82
CA GLY A 356 2.99 -9.52 -11.42
C GLY A 356 4.52 -9.59 -11.34
N PHE A 357 5.18 -8.45 -11.57
CA PHE A 357 6.63 -8.28 -11.48
C PHE A 357 6.99 -7.13 -10.53
N SER A 358 8.11 -7.28 -9.81
CA SER A 358 8.67 -6.19 -9.00
C SER A 358 9.50 -5.24 -9.85
N ALA A 359 9.74 -4.03 -9.34
CA ALA A 359 10.70 -3.14 -9.98
C ALA A 359 12.14 -3.68 -9.87
N ALA A 360 12.45 -4.39 -8.78
CA ALA A 360 13.77 -4.98 -8.55
C ALA A 360 14.15 -6.03 -9.62
N GLU A 361 13.18 -6.77 -10.15
CA GLU A 361 13.42 -7.75 -11.23
C GLU A 361 13.88 -7.11 -12.54
N GLN A 362 13.45 -5.88 -12.83
CA GLN A 362 13.81 -5.21 -14.09
C GLN A 362 15.18 -4.54 -14.03
N VAL A 363 15.56 -4.02 -12.86
CA VAL A 363 16.78 -3.21 -12.70
C VAL A 363 17.87 -3.88 -11.84
N GLY A 364 17.60 -5.07 -11.29
CA GLY A 364 18.50 -5.80 -10.41
C GLY A 364 19.87 -6.05 -11.02
N ASP A 365 19.88 -6.57 -12.25
CA ASP A 365 21.12 -6.85 -13.00
C ASP A 365 21.95 -5.59 -13.23
N LEU A 366 21.28 -4.47 -13.58
CA LEU A 366 21.96 -3.18 -13.78
C LEU A 366 22.55 -2.66 -12.47
N ALA A 367 21.80 -2.73 -11.37
CA ALA A 367 22.26 -2.29 -10.05
C ALA A 367 23.46 -3.12 -9.55
N GLU A 368 23.45 -4.44 -9.81
CA GLU A 368 24.58 -5.31 -9.48
C GLU A 368 25.82 -4.91 -10.29
N LYS A 369 25.68 -4.70 -11.60
CA LYS A 369 26.80 -4.30 -12.46
C LYS A 369 27.37 -2.92 -12.12
N ILE A 370 26.51 -1.95 -11.78
CA ILE A 370 26.94 -0.64 -11.29
C ILE A 370 27.76 -0.80 -10.02
N SER A 371 27.27 -1.57 -9.05
CA SER A 371 27.98 -1.82 -7.79
C SER A 371 29.30 -2.57 -7.98
N GLU A 372 29.33 -3.54 -8.91
CA GLU A 372 30.53 -4.27 -9.29
C GLU A 372 31.61 -3.32 -9.86
N LEU A 373 31.22 -2.43 -10.77
CA LEU A 373 32.12 -1.43 -11.37
C LEU A 373 32.64 -0.44 -10.34
N LEU A 374 31.76 0.10 -9.47
CA LEU A 374 32.16 0.99 -8.38
C LEU A 374 33.15 0.31 -7.44
N SER A 375 32.92 -0.95 -7.08
CA SER A 375 33.84 -1.74 -6.27
C SER A 375 35.19 -1.96 -6.96
N ARG A 376 35.21 -2.19 -8.28
CA ARG A 376 36.47 -2.32 -9.05
C ARG A 376 37.23 -1.00 -9.12
N MET A 377 36.52 0.12 -9.32
CA MET A 377 37.12 1.46 -9.30
C MET A 377 37.71 1.81 -7.93
N TYR A 378 36.98 1.53 -6.85
CA TYR A 378 37.49 1.76 -5.50
C TYR A 378 38.78 0.97 -5.24
N ARG A 379 38.85 -0.30 -5.67
CA ARG A 379 40.08 -1.11 -5.58
C ARG A 379 41.22 -0.55 -6.42
N TYR A 380 40.91 -0.06 -7.61
CA TYR A 380 41.89 0.60 -8.45
C TYR A 380 42.45 1.84 -7.75
N LEU A 381 41.58 2.72 -7.25
CA LEU A 381 41.99 3.93 -6.50
C LEU A 381 42.84 3.58 -5.28
N ALA A 382 42.47 2.56 -4.51
CA ALA A 382 43.25 2.11 -3.36
C ALA A 382 44.68 1.67 -3.76
N ARG A 383 44.85 1.03 -4.93
CA ARG A 383 46.16 0.63 -5.46
C ARG A 383 46.95 1.80 -6.03
N VAL A 384 46.29 2.82 -6.57
CA VAL A 384 46.94 4.06 -7.05
C VAL A 384 47.44 4.90 -5.89
N MET A 385 46.68 4.97 -4.79
CA MET A 385 47.08 5.74 -3.60
C MET A 385 48.25 5.10 -2.84
N LEU A 386 48.44 3.78 -2.99
CA LEU A 386 49.51 3.00 -2.37
C LEU A 386 50.17 2.09 -3.43
N PRO A 387 50.91 2.67 -4.39
CA PRO A 387 51.58 1.89 -5.39
C PRO A 387 52.68 1.05 -4.73
N PRO A 388 52.87 -0.21 -5.15
CA PRO A 388 53.96 -1.03 -4.63
C PRO A 388 55.31 -0.40 -4.99
N LEU A 389 56.20 -0.31 -4.01
CA LEU A 389 57.57 0.11 -4.19
C LEU A 389 58.42 -1.10 -4.59
N VAL A 390 59.16 -1.01 -5.69
CA VAL A 390 60.14 -2.03 -6.08
C VAL A 390 61.46 -1.73 -5.40
N LEU A 391 61.96 -2.70 -4.64
CA LEU A 391 63.27 -2.63 -4.00
C LEU A 391 64.17 -3.73 -4.57
N PRO A 392 65.28 -3.38 -5.24
CA PRO A 392 66.29 -4.36 -5.62
C PRO A 392 66.91 -5.02 -4.38
N GLN A 393 67.15 -6.33 -4.43
CA GLN A 393 67.73 -7.09 -3.32
C GLN A 393 69.14 -6.59 -2.91
N ASP A 394 69.85 -5.94 -3.84
CA ASP A 394 71.20 -5.40 -3.65
C ASP A 394 71.24 -4.08 -2.85
N THR A 395 70.09 -3.55 -2.43
CA THR A 395 70.00 -2.28 -1.69
C THR A 395 70.42 -2.40 -0.22
N GLY A 396 70.43 -3.61 0.34
CA GLY A 396 70.77 -3.85 1.74
C GLY A 396 69.73 -3.34 2.75
N LEU A 397 68.56 -2.92 2.28
CA LEU A 397 67.41 -2.49 3.11
C LEU A 397 66.49 -3.68 3.38
N THR A 398 65.95 -3.79 4.59
CA THR A 398 64.89 -4.77 4.89
C THR A 398 63.51 -4.16 4.68
N GLU A 399 62.46 -4.99 4.61
CA GLU A 399 61.07 -4.52 4.46
C GLU A 399 60.64 -3.57 5.60
N ASP A 400 61.26 -3.72 6.78
CA ASP A 400 60.99 -2.89 7.96
C ASP A 400 61.57 -1.47 7.86
N ASP A 401 62.62 -1.29 7.03
CA ASP A 401 63.26 0.01 6.80
C ASP A 401 62.43 0.90 5.86
N VAL A 402 61.47 0.31 5.13
CA VAL A 402 60.63 0.98 4.15
C VAL A 402 59.25 1.24 4.73
N ASN A 403 59.12 2.39 5.38
CA ASN A 403 57.84 2.90 5.86
C ASN A 403 57.24 3.95 4.91
N ASN A 404 55.92 4.08 4.92
CA ASN A 404 55.22 5.04 4.06
C ASN A 404 55.15 6.45 4.69
N ASN A 405 56.11 6.80 5.56
CA ASN A 405 56.11 8.08 6.24
C ASN A 405 56.68 9.18 5.33
N PRO A 406 56.07 10.37 5.29
CA PRO A 406 56.59 11.48 4.51
C PRO A 406 57.98 11.88 5.03
N GLY A 407 58.99 11.87 4.15
CA GLY A 407 60.38 12.22 4.46
C GLY A 407 61.37 11.05 4.55
N LEU A 408 60.95 9.82 4.24
CA LEU A 408 61.87 8.69 4.13
C LEU A 408 62.81 8.86 2.92
N ILE A 409 64.11 8.97 3.19
CA ILE A 409 65.15 9.07 2.16
C ILE A 409 65.89 7.73 2.10
N LEU A 410 65.78 7.03 0.98
CA LEU A 410 66.50 5.78 0.74
C LEU A 410 67.84 6.07 0.08
N THR A 411 68.94 5.59 0.67
CA THR A 411 70.31 5.80 0.16
C THR A 411 70.91 4.48 -0.33
N PRO A 412 70.76 4.12 -1.62
CA PRO A 412 71.27 2.87 -2.17
C PRO A 412 72.81 2.87 -2.26
N ILE A 413 73.41 1.69 -2.13
CA ILE A 413 74.87 1.48 -2.15
C ILE A 413 75.47 1.68 -3.56
N THR A 414 74.70 1.41 -4.61
CA THR A 414 75.15 1.55 -6.01
C THR A 414 74.16 2.38 -6.84
N GLY A 415 74.68 3.11 -7.85
CA GLY A 415 73.85 3.89 -8.76
C GLY A 415 72.85 3.06 -9.56
N ASN A 416 73.20 1.81 -9.88
CA ASN A 416 72.29 0.86 -10.54
C ASN A 416 71.17 0.39 -9.61
N ALA A 417 71.46 0.15 -8.33
CA ALA A 417 70.43 -0.17 -7.35
C ALA A 417 69.50 1.04 -7.11
N GLY A 418 70.03 2.26 -7.16
CA GLY A 418 69.22 3.48 -7.07
C GLY A 418 68.28 3.69 -8.25
N ALA A 419 68.70 3.37 -9.47
CA ALA A 419 67.82 3.39 -10.64
C ALA A 419 66.70 2.32 -10.56
N GLY A 420 66.91 1.26 -9.77
CA GLY A 420 65.92 0.21 -9.55
C GLY A 420 64.88 0.52 -8.49
N ILE A 421 65.09 1.52 -7.63
CA ILE A 421 64.10 1.95 -6.62
C ILE A 421 63.10 2.88 -7.30
N HIS A 422 61.91 2.36 -7.58
CA HIS A 422 60.82 3.13 -8.16
C HIS A 422 59.49 2.56 -7.71
N TYR A 423 58.46 3.42 -7.68
CA TYR A 423 57.10 2.94 -7.57
C TYR A 423 56.69 2.33 -8.91
N ILE A 424 55.93 1.23 -8.86
CA ILE A 424 55.35 0.67 -10.08
C ILE A 424 54.37 1.70 -10.67
N ASP A 425 54.57 2.04 -11.94
CA ASP A 425 53.62 2.88 -12.68
C ASP A 425 52.28 2.14 -12.80
N VAL A 426 51.28 2.64 -12.09
CA VAL A 426 49.93 2.06 -12.15
C VAL A 426 49.30 2.49 -13.47
N PRO A 427 48.76 1.56 -14.29
CA PRO A 427 48.13 1.92 -15.55
C PRO A 427 46.97 2.86 -15.29
N SER A 428 46.86 3.97 -16.05
CA SER A 428 45.74 4.91 -15.93
C SER A 428 44.40 4.23 -16.25
N LEU A 429 43.34 4.60 -15.53
CA LEU A 429 41.98 4.17 -15.89
C LEU A 429 41.66 4.55 -17.34
N PRO A 430 41.08 3.64 -18.15
CA PRO A 430 40.57 3.99 -19.46
C PRO A 430 39.53 5.12 -19.33
N ALA A 431 39.66 6.16 -20.14
CA ALA A 431 38.78 7.34 -20.10
C ALA A 431 37.29 6.99 -20.30
N ASP A 432 36.99 5.88 -20.97
CA ASP A 432 35.60 5.43 -21.19
C ASP A 432 34.97 4.74 -19.97
N THR A 433 35.73 4.49 -18.90
CA THR A 433 35.20 3.84 -17.68
C THR A 433 34.15 4.70 -16.98
N THR A 434 34.37 6.01 -16.89
CA THR A 434 33.41 6.95 -16.30
C THR A 434 32.15 7.06 -17.17
N ARG A 435 32.32 7.13 -18.50
CA ARG A 435 31.21 7.13 -19.46
C ARG A 435 30.35 5.87 -19.37
N LEU A 436 30.96 4.71 -19.16
CA LEU A 436 30.24 3.45 -18.97
C LEU A 436 29.35 3.49 -17.72
N ILE A 437 29.84 4.05 -16.62
CA ILE A 437 29.06 4.16 -15.38
C ILE A 437 27.91 5.14 -15.54
N GLU A 438 28.14 6.28 -16.18
CA GLU A 438 27.09 7.25 -16.53
C GLU A 438 26.03 6.61 -17.43
N MET A 439 26.45 5.83 -18.43
CA MET A 439 25.54 5.10 -19.32
C MET A 439 24.71 4.05 -18.56
N LEU A 440 25.31 3.26 -17.68
CA LEU A 440 24.60 2.25 -16.89
C LEU A 440 23.64 2.89 -15.89
N THR A 441 24.04 4.00 -15.26
CA THR A 441 23.17 4.76 -14.35
C THR A 441 21.99 5.38 -15.12
N GLY A 442 22.24 5.96 -16.31
CA GLY A 442 21.19 6.47 -17.17
C GLY A 442 20.25 5.39 -17.71
N MET A 443 20.76 4.19 -18.02
CA MET A 443 19.92 3.03 -18.35
C MET A 443 19.06 2.59 -17.17
N PHE A 444 19.63 2.54 -15.96
CA PHE A 444 18.91 2.24 -14.73
C PHE A 444 17.75 3.22 -14.50
N ASP A 445 18.02 4.53 -14.60
CA ASP A 445 16.99 5.56 -14.45
C ASP A 445 15.90 5.46 -15.52
N ARG A 446 16.28 5.20 -16.78
CA ARG A 446 15.33 5.06 -17.89
C ARG A 446 14.44 3.83 -17.77
N VAL A 447 14.99 2.69 -17.32
CA VAL A 447 14.23 1.45 -17.13
C VAL A 447 13.31 1.56 -15.93
N TYR A 448 13.76 2.16 -14.82
CA TYR A 448 12.91 2.46 -13.67
C TYR A 448 11.90 3.60 -13.96
N GLN A 449 12.04 4.27 -15.11
CA GLN A 449 11.17 5.36 -15.58
C GLN A 449 11.19 6.60 -14.68
N ILE A 450 12.37 6.97 -14.19
CA ILE A 450 12.59 8.19 -13.39
C ILE A 450 12.96 9.33 -14.34
N GLU A 451 12.20 10.42 -14.31
CA GLU A 451 12.63 11.70 -14.92
C GLU A 451 13.16 12.65 -13.84
N ASP A 452 13.97 13.63 -14.26
CA ASP A 452 14.63 14.59 -13.36
C ASP A 452 13.65 15.44 -12.53
N ALA A 453 12.41 15.60 -12.98
CA ALA A 453 11.35 16.25 -12.19
C ALA A 453 11.09 15.54 -10.85
N ASP A 454 11.23 14.21 -10.79
CA ASP A 454 11.07 13.45 -9.54
C ASP A 454 12.23 13.69 -8.56
N ARG A 455 13.38 14.18 -9.05
CA ARG A 455 14.53 14.57 -8.23
C ARG A 455 14.41 15.98 -7.66
N GLY A 456 13.39 16.72 -8.06
CA GLY A 456 13.28 18.15 -7.77
C GLY A 456 14.34 18.98 -8.51
N ASP A 457 14.99 18.40 -9.52
CA ASP A 457 15.99 19.11 -10.31
C ASP A 457 15.26 19.85 -11.44
N THR A 458 15.07 21.16 -11.26
CA THR A 458 14.49 21.99 -12.31
C THR A 458 15.52 22.12 -13.43
N PRO A 459 15.24 21.65 -14.66
CA PRO A 459 16.20 21.76 -15.75
C PRO A 459 16.56 23.25 -15.96
N ASN A 460 17.86 23.55 -15.97
CA ASN A 460 18.47 24.91 -15.99
C ASN A 460 17.99 25.87 -17.10
N ARG A 461 17.06 25.44 -17.97
CA ARG A 461 16.59 26.20 -19.13
C ARG A 461 15.07 26.36 -19.21
N ILE A 462 14.31 25.86 -18.24
CA ILE A 462 12.83 25.95 -18.23
C ILE A 462 12.40 27.01 -17.21
N VAL A 463 11.91 28.15 -17.71
CA VAL A 463 11.43 29.30 -16.90
C VAL A 463 9.90 29.28 -16.73
N ALA A 464 9.18 28.45 -17.51
CA ALA A 464 7.73 28.40 -17.47
C ALA A 464 7.21 27.29 -16.55
N ALA A 465 6.41 27.66 -15.54
CA ALA A 465 5.70 26.73 -14.66
C ALA A 465 4.90 25.68 -15.46
N SER A 466 4.33 26.05 -16.61
CA SER A 466 3.59 25.15 -17.50
C SER A 466 4.41 23.98 -18.04
N ALA A 467 5.72 24.15 -18.26
CA ALA A 467 6.58 23.07 -18.73
C ALA A 467 6.98 22.12 -17.59
N ILE A 468 7.05 22.61 -16.35
CA ILE A 468 7.23 21.78 -15.15
C ILE A 468 5.95 20.95 -14.91
N VAL A 469 4.77 21.57 -15.04
CA VAL A 469 3.47 20.89 -14.96
C VAL A 469 3.35 19.81 -16.03
N ALA A 470 3.70 20.12 -17.28
CA ALA A 470 3.68 19.12 -18.36
C ALA A 470 4.64 17.94 -18.12
N LEU A 471 5.82 18.18 -17.51
CA LEU A 471 6.73 17.11 -17.10
C LEU A 471 6.16 16.27 -15.95
N GLN A 472 5.53 16.91 -14.96
CA GLN A 472 4.86 16.21 -13.86
C GLN A 472 3.67 15.38 -14.35
N GLU A 473 2.84 15.91 -15.25
CA GLU A 473 1.74 15.17 -15.88
C GLU A 473 2.24 13.95 -16.65
N ARG A 474 3.35 14.09 -17.38
CA ARG A 474 3.99 12.99 -18.10
C ARG A 474 4.55 11.92 -17.16
N ASN A 475 5.19 12.31 -16.06
CA ASN A 475 5.66 11.37 -15.04
C ASN A 475 4.51 10.60 -14.40
N GLN A 476 3.41 11.29 -14.11
CA GLN A 476 2.22 10.64 -13.58
C GLN A 476 1.64 9.63 -14.56
N VAL A 477 1.70 9.88 -15.88
CA VAL A 477 1.27 8.87 -16.88
C VAL A 477 2.03 7.56 -16.73
N LEU A 478 3.32 7.61 -16.36
CA LEU A 478 4.16 6.44 -16.14
C LEU A 478 3.80 5.72 -14.82
N MET A 479 3.52 6.48 -13.75
CA MET A 479 3.07 5.93 -12.46
C MET A 479 1.58 5.58 -12.39
N ARG A 480 0.77 5.92 -13.41
CA ARG A 480 -0.70 5.71 -13.42
C ARG A 480 -1.10 4.28 -13.10
N HIS A 481 -0.35 3.29 -13.57
CA HIS A 481 -0.69 1.90 -13.28
C HIS A 481 -0.60 1.62 -11.78
N LYS A 482 0.50 2.03 -11.14
CA LYS A 482 0.73 1.88 -9.71
C LYS A 482 -0.29 2.66 -8.89
N ILE A 483 -0.59 3.90 -9.28
CA ILE A 483 -1.62 4.73 -8.63
C ILE A 483 -2.99 4.03 -8.70
N ARG A 484 -3.39 3.50 -9.87
CA ARG A 484 -4.67 2.77 -10.01
C ARG A 484 -4.73 1.52 -9.13
N MET A 485 -3.60 0.85 -8.92
CA MET A 485 -3.53 -0.34 -8.07
C MET A 485 -3.64 0.03 -6.59
N VAL A 486 -3.00 1.12 -6.17
CA VAL A 486 -3.17 1.69 -4.83
C VAL A 486 -4.62 2.17 -4.60
N ASP A 487 -5.20 2.89 -5.56
CA ASP A 487 -6.61 3.30 -5.52
C ASP A 487 -7.55 2.07 -5.45
N TYR A 488 -7.19 0.98 -6.13
CA TYR A 488 -7.94 -0.27 -6.05
C TYR A 488 -7.90 -0.85 -4.63
N LEU A 489 -6.73 -0.91 -3.98
CA LEU A 489 -6.61 -1.39 -2.60
C LEU A 489 -7.46 -0.56 -1.64
N ILE A 490 -7.37 0.77 -1.71
CA ILE A 490 -8.14 1.68 -0.85
C ILE A 490 -9.64 1.47 -1.04
N ARG A 491 -10.07 1.28 -2.29
CA ARG A 491 -11.47 0.95 -2.60
C ARG A 491 -11.89 -0.38 -1.98
N GLN A 492 -11.04 -1.40 -2.02
CA GLN A 492 -11.36 -2.69 -1.38
C GLN A 492 -11.37 -2.59 0.14
N ARG A 493 -10.43 -1.85 0.75
CA ARG A 493 -10.43 -1.59 2.20
C ARG A 493 -11.72 -0.92 2.66
N GLY A 494 -12.15 0.14 1.98
CA GLY A 494 -13.41 0.82 2.29
C GLY A 494 -14.62 -0.11 2.16
N ARG A 495 -14.66 -0.95 1.11
CA ARG A 495 -15.72 -1.96 0.92
C ARG A 495 -15.76 -3.00 2.04
N MET A 496 -14.60 -3.52 2.45
CA MET A 496 -14.51 -4.48 3.54
C MET A 496 -14.94 -3.83 4.86
N ALA A 497 -14.46 -2.62 5.14
CA ALA A 497 -14.77 -1.90 6.38
C ALA A 497 -16.27 -1.59 6.54
N ILE A 498 -16.95 -1.13 5.47
CA ILE A 498 -18.42 -0.97 5.51
C ILE A 498 -19.13 -2.30 5.63
N SER A 499 -18.66 -3.35 4.94
CA SER A 499 -19.29 -4.66 5.07
C SER A 499 -19.24 -5.18 6.50
N PHE A 500 -18.12 -5.00 7.19
CA PHE A 500 -18.00 -5.33 8.61
C PHE A 500 -18.86 -4.42 9.48
N PHE A 501 -18.93 -3.13 9.17
CA PHE A 501 -19.80 -2.21 9.88
C PHE A 501 -21.29 -2.57 9.72
N GLN A 502 -21.75 -2.90 8.50
CA GLN A 502 -23.12 -3.36 8.24
C GLN A 502 -23.43 -4.67 8.96
N ASN A 503 -22.49 -5.61 9.03
CA ASN A 503 -22.70 -6.91 9.66
C ASN A 503 -22.64 -6.87 11.20
N PHE A 504 -21.69 -6.13 11.77
CA PHE A 504 -21.35 -6.21 13.20
C PHE A 504 -21.47 -4.88 13.96
N GLY A 505 -21.81 -3.77 13.28
CA GLY A 505 -22.00 -2.44 13.88
C GLY A 505 -23.30 -2.33 14.69
N VAL A 506 -23.37 -3.02 15.83
CA VAL A 506 -24.56 -3.04 16.70
C VAL A 506 -24.68 -1.76 17.52
N THR A 507 -23.57 -1.11 17.85
CA THR A 507 -23.53 0.12 18.66
C THR A 507 -23.90 1.34 17.82
N THR A 508 -24.56 2.32 18.45
CA THR A 508 -24.84 3.61 17.84
C THR A 508 -23.69 4.57 18.13
N ASP A 509 -22.91 4.89 17.11
CA ASP A 509 -21.77 5.78 17.22
C ASP A 509 -22.22 7.23 16.94
N PRO A 510 -21.93 8.21 17.81
CA PRO A 510 -22.24 9.61 17.54
C PRO A 510 -21.25 10.21 16.54
N ILE A 511 -21.75 10.72 15.41
CA ILE A 511 -20.94 11.33 14.35
C ILE A 511 -21.36 12.78 14.16
N LYS A 512 -20.37 13.66 13.97
CA LYS A 512 -20.61 15.07 13.66
C LYS A 512 -20.67 15.27 12.14
N VAL A 513 -21.86 15.56 11.61
CA VAL A 513 -22.08 15.91 10.19
C VAL A 513 -22.58 17.35 10.13
N ASP A 514 -21.88 18.22 9.40
CA ASP A 514 -22.27 19.62 9.12
C ASP A 514 -22.81 20.38 10.35
N ASP A 515 -22.09 20.25 11.48
CA ASP A 515 -22.38 20.82 12.82
C ASP A 515 -23.49 20.17 13.67
N SER A 516 -24.16 19.13 13.18
CA SER A 516 -25.09 18.31 13.97
C SER A 516 -24.47 16.99 14.42
N VAL A 517 -24.75 16.54 15.65
CA VAL A 517 -24.35 15.22 16.14
C VAL A 517 -25.48 14.23 15.84
N THR A 518 -25.25 13.33 14.89
CA THR A 518 -26.19 12.27 14.52
C THR A 518 -25.60 10.91 14.86
N GLY A 519 -26.39 10.04 15.50
CA GLY A 519 -26.00 8.64 15.71
C GLY A 519 -26.11 7.84 14.41
N ILE A 520 -25.15 6.96 14.17
CA ILE A 520 -25.22 5.95 13.10
C ILE A 520 -25.14 4.56 13.71
N ARG A 521 -25.92 3.62 13.17
CA ARG A 521 -25.84 2.20 13.51
C ARG A 521 -25.63 1.41 12.21
N GLY A 522 -24.69 0.48 12.21
CA GLY A 522 -24.35 -0.28 11.00
C GLY A 522 -25.50 -1.17 10.50
N LEU A 523 -26.26 -1.75 11.43
CA LEU A 523 -27.42 -2.58 11.11
C LEU A 523 -28.51 -1.83 10.31
N ASP A 524 -28.69 -0.54 10.58
CA ASP A 524 -29.71 0.28 9.90
C ASP A 524 -29.34 0.57 8.43
N LEU A 525 -28.09 0.30 8.05
CA LEU A 525 -27.56 0.49 6.70
C LEU A 525 -27.52 -0.82 5.90
N ILE A 526 -28.00 -1.93 6.47
CA ILE A 526 -28.08 -3.20 5.74
C ILE A 526 -29.08 -3.05 4.60
N GLY A 527 -28.68 -3.47 3.39
CA GLY A 527 -29.49 -3.30 2.18
C GLY A 527 -29.16 -2.07 1.36
N ARG A 528 -28.42 -1.10 1.93
CA ARG A 528 -27.90 0.05 1.17
C ARG A 528 -26.65 -0.33 0.38
N LYS A 529 -26.66 -0.01 -0.91
CA LYS A 529 -25.55 -0.17 -1.85
C LYS A 529 -24.83 1.16 -1.99
N PHE A 530 -23.56 1.10 -1.60
CA PHE A 530 -22.66 2.23 -1.74
C PHE A 530 -21.69 1.99 -2.90
N GLN A 531 -21.49 3.01 -3.72
CA GLN A 531 -20.34 3.12 -4.61
C GLN A 531 -19.19 3.79 -3.86
N TYR A 532 -17.98 3.37 -4.22
CA TYR A 532 -16.76 3.84 -3.60
C TYR A 532 -15.97 4.63 -4.63
N VAL A 533 -15.79 5.90 -4.31
CA VAL A 533 -14.93 6.80 -5.07
C VAL A 533 -13.72 7.04 -4.19
N VAL A 534 -12.53 6.79 -4.72
CA VAL A 534 -11.32 7.24 -4.03
C VAL A 534 -11.23 8.71 -4.34
N GLU A 535 -11.24 9.55 -3.30
CA GLU A 535 -10.91 10.97 -3.43
C GLU A 535 -9.39 11.06 -3.64
N SER A 536 -8.94 10.54 -4.79
CA SER A 536 -7.62 10.83 -5.30
C SER A 536 -7.76 12.24 -5.83
N GLY A 537 -7.50 13.23 -4.96
CA GLY A 537 -7.45 14.63 -5.34
C GLY A 537 -6.75 14.72 -6.69
N SER A 538 -7.38 15.43 -7.64
CA SER A 538 -7.03 15.55 -9.06
C SER A 538 -5.60 15.14 -9.35
N THR A 539 -5.39 14.30 -10.37
CA THR A 539 -4.08 13.72 -10.71
C THR A 539 -2.92 14.73 -10.60
N ILE A 540 -3.14 15.99 -10.97
CA ILE A 540 -2.27 17.12 -10.63
C ILE A 540 -2.49 17.51 -9.16
N THR A 541 -1.60 17.10 -8.25
CA THR A 541 -1.44 17.82 -6.99
C THR A 541 -0.96 19.20 -7.36
N GLN A 542 -1.89 20.12 -7.60
CA GLN A 542 -1.53 21.52 -7.67
C GLN A 542 -0.96 21.83 -6.30
N THR A 543 0.33 22.11 -6.27
CA THR A 543 0.94 22.56 -5.02
C THR A 543 0.14 23.78 -4.54
N SER A 544 0.04 24.01 -3.23
CA SER A 544 -0.65 25.22 -2.74
C SER A 544 -0.07 26.49 -3.37
N LEU A 545 1.19 26.45 -3.82
CA LEU A 545 1.84 27.47 -4.62
C LEU A 545 1.26 27.59 -6.04
N GLU A 546 1.03 26.47 -6.73
CA GLU A 546 0.47 26.43 -8.09
C GLU A 546 -0.98 26.90 -8.13
N VAL A 547 -1.81 26.49 -7.16
CA VAL A 547 -3.18 27.00 -7.04
C VAL A 547 -3.16 28.53 -6.83
N LYS A 548 -2.20 29.03 -6.05
CA LYS A 548 -2.00 30.47 -5.84
C LYS A 548 -1.53 31.18 -7.11
N GLU A 549 -0.59 30.61 -7.85
CA GLU A 549 -0.11 31.18 -9.12
C GLU A 549 -1.21 31.19 -10.18
N GLN A 550 -2.00 30.11 -10.29
CA GLN A 550 -3.14 30.04 -11.18
C GLN A 550 -4.23 31.04 -10.77
N ALA A 551 -4.50 31.20 -9.48
CA ALA A 551 -5.43 32.20 -8.98
C ALA A 551 -4.95 33.62 -9.32
N ILE A 552 -3.65 33.92 -9.17
CA ILE A 552 -3.08 35.21 -9.58
C ILE A 552 -3.26 35.45 -11.08
N ASP A 553 -2.94 34.47 -11.93
CA ASP A 553 -3.08 34.59 -13.39
C ASP A 553 -4.57 34.72 -13.81
N LEU A 554 -5.48 34.02 -13.15
CA LEU A 554 -6.93 34.16 -13.37
C LEU A 554 -7.46 35.52 -12.92
N PHE A 555 -6.92 36.07 -11.83
CA PHE A 555 -7.27 37.40 -11.34
C PHE A 555 -6.76 38.48 -12.29
N ASP A 556 -5.52 38.37 -12.76
CA ASP A 556 -4.92 39.28 -13.75
C ASP A 556 -5.69 39.27 -15.09
N LYS A 557 -6.29 38.11 -15.44
CA LYS A 557 -7.17 37.95 -16.61
C LYS A 557 -8.62 38.41 -16.37
N GLY A 558 -8.96 38.81 -15.14
CA GLY A 558 -10.31 39.23 -14.75
C GLY A 558 -11.34 38.08 -14.73
N ALA A 559 -10.90 36.83 -14.64
CA ALA A 559 -11.76 35.66 -14.63
C ALA A 559 -12.28 35.29 -13.22
N ILE A 560 -11.56 35.70 -12.17
CA ILE A 560 -11.96 35.54 -10.76
C ILE A 560 -11.96 36.89 -10.04
N ASP A 561 -12.78 37.00 -8.99
CA ASP A 561 -12.86 38.19 -8.16
C ASP A 561 -11.81 38.19 -7.03
N SER A 562 -11.64 39.37 -6.40
CA SER A 562 -10.68 39.54 -5.29
C SER A 562 -11.01 38.66 -4.08
N GLN A 563 -12.28 38.33 -3.87
CA GLN A 563 -12.73 37.42 -2.82
C GLN A 563 -12.24 35.99 -3.08
N ALA A 564 -12.51 35.43 -4.27
CA ALA A 564 -12.06 34.09 -4.62
C ALA A 564 -10.53 33.98 -4.61
N LEU A 565 -9.81 35.03 -5.03
CA LEU A 565 -8.35 35.06 -4.94
C LEU A 565 -7.86 34.95 -3.48
N LEU A 566 -8.41 35.75 -2.57
CA LEU A 566 -7.99 35.78 -1.17
C LEU A 566 -8.35 34.49 -0.42
N GLU A 567 -9.51 33.91 -0.74
CA GLU A 567 -9.94 32.62 -0.22
C GLU A 567 -9.01 31.50 -0.71
N THR A 568 -8.69 31.48 -2.00
CA THR A 568 -7.78 30.49 -2.60
C THR A 568 -6.35 30.60 -2.06
N MET A 569 -5.88 31.82 -1.77
CA MET A 569 -4.58 32.05 -1.14
C MET A 569 -4.53 31.70 0.34
N ASN A 570 -5.69 31.42 0.96
CA ASN A 570 -5.87 31.23 2.40
C ASN A 570 -5.25 32.38 3.21
N PHE A 571 -5.52 33.63 2.79
CA PHE A 571 -4.93 34.81 3.42
C PHE A 571 -5.54 35.05 4.81
N PRO A 572 -4.74 35.38 5.85
CA PRO A 572 -5.26 35.59 7.19
C PRO A 572 -6.33 36.70 7.20
N ASN A 573 -7.47 36.44 7.82
CA ASN A 573 -8.59 37.37 7.92
C ASN A 573 -9.10 37.89 6.57
N TRP A 574 -9.08 37.06 5.53
CA TRP A 574 -9.57 37.43 4.19
C TRP A 574 -11.01 37.99 4.21
N ARG A 575 -11.89 37.47 5.06
CA ARG A 575 -13.26 37.98 5.22
C ARG A 575 -13.30 39.45 5.63
N ALA A 576 -12.48 39.85 6.61
CA ALA A 576 -12.37 41.24 7.05
C ALA A 576 -11.67 42.15 6.02
N ILE A 577 -10.88 41.59 5.11
CA ILE A 577 -10.30 42.33 3.98
C ILE A 577 -11.37 42.55 2.91
N VAL A 578 -12.15 41.52 2.58
CA VAL A 578 -13.28 41.62 1.63
C VAL A 578 -14.32 42.62 2.14
N GLU A 579 -14.66 42.58 3.43
CA GLU A 579 -15.54 43.56 4.07
C GLU A 579 -14.96 44.98 3.95
N ARG A 580 -13.66 45.17 4.25
CA ARG A 580 -13.01 46.48 4.06
C ARG A 580 -12.93 46.93 2.60
N MET A 581 -12.79 46.02 1.66
CA MET A 581 -12.80 46.32 0.22
C MET A 581 -14.21 46.68 -0.28
N ALA A 582 -15.24 46.05 0.29
CA ALA A 582 -16.63 46.41 0.06
C ALA A 582 -16.95 47.78 0.67
N GLU A 583 -16.44 48.07 1.88
CA GLU A 583 -16.58 49.37 2.55
C GLU A 583 -15.75 50.48 1.89
N SER A 584 -14.59 50.18 1.33
CA SER A 584 -13.69 51.17 0.71
C SER A 584 -14.15 51.65 -0.68
N GLY A 585 -15.27 51.13 -1.20
CA GLY A 585 -15.98 51.73 -2.33
C GLY A 585 -15.49 51.35 -3.74
N ASP A 586 -14.33 50.71 -3.89
CA ASP A 586 -13.76 50.39 -5.22
C ASP A 586 -14.62 49.40 -6.03
N ALA A 587 -15.29 48.44 -5.38
CA ALA A 587 -16.20 47.48 -6.03
C ALA A 587 -17.54 48.12 -6.42
N LEU A 588 -18.05 49.03 -5.58
CA LEU A 588 -19.26 49.81 -5.86
C LEU A 588 -19.04 50.79 -7.00
N ASP A 589 -17.87 51.41 -7.09
CA ASP A 589 -17.50 52.35 -8.14
C ASP A 589 -17.25 51.63 -9.49
N GLN A 590 -16.72 50.40 -9.49
CA GLN A 590 -16.65 49.55 -10.68
C GLN A 590 -18.04 49.07 -11.14
N ALA A 591 -18.89 48.61 -10.22
CA ALA A 591 -20.27 48.25 -10.53
C ALA A 591 -21.05 49.46 -11.08
N ALA A 592 -20.87 50.65 -10.50
CA ALA A 592 -21.46 51.88 -10.97
C ALA A 592 -21.02 52.21 -12.42
N LYS A 593 -19.74 52.03 -12.78
CA LYS A 593 -19.29 52.19 -14.18
C LYS A 593 -19.99 51.23 -15.14
N ILE A 594 -20.15 49.96 -14.76
CA ILE A 594 -20.86 48.97 -15.58
C ILE A 594 -22.35 49.37 -15.76
N PHE A 595 -23.00 49.90 -14.73
CA PHE A 595 -24.39 50.37 -14.83
C PHE A 595 -24.53 51.67 -15.65
N ILE A 596 -23.53 52.55 -15.62
CA ILE A 596 -23.47 53.74 -16.49
C ILE A 596 -23.30 53.30 -17.95
N ASP A 597 -22.41 52.35 -18.23
CA ASP A 597 -22.20 51.80 -19.57
C ASP A 597 -23.43 51.01 -20.08
N ALA A 598 -24.22 50.43 -19.17
CA ALA A 598 -25.50 49.78 -19.46
C ALA A 598 -26.67 50.78 -19.67
N GLY A 599 -26.43 52.09 -19.60
CA GLY A 599 -27.40 53.14 -19.92
C GLY A 599 -28.39 53.48 -18.80
N VAL A 600 -28.09 53.10 -17.55
CA VAL A 600 -28.90 53.49 -16.39
C VAL A 600 -28.63 54.97 -16.06
N PRO A 601 -29.67 55.80 -15.82
CA PRO A 601 -29.50 57.20 -15.45
C PRO A 601 -28.64 57.37 -14.20
N GLN A 602 -27.67 58.30 -14.25
CA GLN A 602 -26.70 58.52 -13.17
C GLN A 602 -27.36 58.83 -11.82
N GLU A 603 -28.53 59.49 -11.82
CA GLU A 603 -29.27 59.81 -10.60
C GLU A 603 -29.75 58.56 -9.85
N THR A 604 -30.18 57.52 -10.57
CA THR A 604 -30.65 56.26 -9.99
C THR A 604 -29.49 55.46 -9.39
N ILE A 605 -28.31 55.54 -10.01
CA ILE A 605 -27.10 54.87 -9.54
C ILE A 605 -26.59 55.53 -8.26
N VAL A 606 -26.62 56.86 -8.17
CA VAL A 606 -26.24 57.59 -6.96
C VAL A 606 -27.14 57.21 -5.78
N GLN A 607 -28.46 57.07 -6.01
CA GLN A 607 -29.40 56.62 -4.97
C GLN A 607 -29.16 55.17 -4.54
N LEU A 608 -28.85 54.27 -5.48
CA LEU A 608 -28.48 52.88 -5.18
C LEU A 608 -27.15 52.79 -4.42
N MET A 609 -26.17 53.64 -4.75
CA MET A 609 -24.90 53.72 -4.03
C MET A 609 -25.08 54.28 -2.62
N GLU A 610 -25.93 55.29 -2.42
CA GLU A 610 -26.26 55.79 -1.08
C GLU A 610 -26.99 54.73 -0.25
N PHE A 611 -27.88 53.95 -0.86
CA PHE A 611 -28.58 52.87 -0.18
C PHE A 611 -27.62 51.72 0.21
N ALA A 612 -26.68 51.36 -0.67
CA ALA A 612 -25.68 50.31 -0.41
C ALA A 612 -24.60 50.73 0.60
N ARG A 613 -24.31 52.03 0.73
CA ARG A 613 -23.35 52.58 1.72
C ARG A 613 -23.93 52.73 3.13
N GLN A 614 -25.24 52.52 3.32
CA GLN A 614 -25.81 52.50 4.66
C GLN A 614 -25.42 51.19 5.37
N PRO A 615 -24.82 51.25 6.57
CA PRO A 615 -24.45 50.04 7.30
C PRO A 615 -25.70 49.24 7.64
N GLN A 616 -25.79 48.00 7.15
CA GLN A 616 -26.84 47.07 7.52
C GLN A 616 -26.66 46.66 8.99
N THR A 617 -27.27 47.43 9.89
CA THR A 617 -27.43 47.03 11.29
C THR A 617 -28.47 45.92 11.40
N GLY A 618 -28.02 44.67 11.40
CA GLY A 618 -28.65 43.59 12.16
C GLY A 618 -28.96 42.27 11.44
N ALA A 619 -28.28 41.19 11.87
CA ALA A 619 -28.88 39.89 12.17
C ALA A 619 -27.90 39.05 13.03
N THR A 620 -27.82 39.34 14.33
CA THR A 620 -27.47 38.34 15.35
C THR A 620 -28.79 37.87 15.94
N ALA A 621 -29.29 36.74 15.45
CA ALA A 621 -30.29 35.89 16.08
C ALA A 621 -30.13 34.48 15.50
#